data_AF-A0A2V5X4T2-F1
#
_entry.id   AF-A0A2V5X4T2-F1
#
_cell.length_a   1.000
_cell.length_b   1.000
_cell.length_c   1.000
_cell.angle_alpha   90.00
_cell.angle_beta   90.00
_cell.angle_gamma   90.00
#
_symmetry.space_group_name_H-M   'P 1'
#
loop_
_entity.id
_entity.type
_entity.pdbx_description
1 polymer ?
#
loop_
_entity_poly.entity_id
_entity_poly.type
_entity_poly.pdbx_seq_one_letter_code
_entity_poly.pdbx_strand_id
1 'polypeptide(L)'
;MISGEQEAEWVFWGVTTDSPVAGHPLLVLKVGGGSTEFILGERGFIHFRRSFPLGTVRLLEILRPSDPPSADDLVRCRRWLKEFFCRAVRPKLQPPLGSFCGRTLKLVGTGGAAATLARLHVGMIGQAAEPLSAHPLTAQQVSAQVERLWALPLAQRVKLVGLSAQKADVILPGAAIFEALMEDFAFDELAVSANGMRYGALIASAEALGHGASLGCDGSQRPLFGASLWPPQHDKAPKPPPHT
;
A
#
# COMPACT_ATOMS: atom_id res chain seq x y z
N MET A 1 -15.66 7.23 15.69
CA MET A 1 -14.53 6.39 15.23
C MET A 1 -14.98 5.65 13.99
N ILE A 2 -14.14 5.62 12.96
CA ILE A 2 -14.38 4.80 11.77
C ILE A 2 -13.97 3.36 12.06
N SER A 3 -14.66 2.38 11.50
CA SER A 3 -14.24 0.98 11.62
C SER A 3 -12.97 0.74 10.82
N GLY A 4 -12.15 -0.25 11.21
CA GLY A 4 -11.00 -0.66 10.40
C GLY A 4 -11.39 -1.14 8.99
N GLU A 5 -12.65 -1.55 8.82
CA GLU A 5 -13.24 -1.91 7.54
C GLU A 5 -13.38 -0.69 6.64
N GLN A 6 -14.01 0.36 7.17
CA GLN A 6 -14.22 1.62 6.47
C GLN A 6 -12.90 2.29 6.13
N GLU A 7 -11.93 2.23 7.04
CA GLU A 7 -10.58 2.71 6.80
C GLU A 7 -9.92 2.00 5.62
N ALA A 8 -10.03 0.68 5.54
CA ALA A 8 -9.47 -0.10 4.43
C ALA A 8 -10.13 0.24 3.09
N GLU A 9 -11.45 0.43 3.06
CA GLU A 9 -12.18 0.87 1.86
C GLU A 9 -11.70 2.23 1.38
N TRP A 10 -11.61 3.22 2.27
CA TRP A 10 -11.15 4.56 1.90
C TRP A 10 -9.69 4.57 1.46
N VAL A 11 -8.83 3.76 2.09
CA VAL A 11 -7.46 3.60 1.62
C VAL A 11 -7.43 3.03 0.21
N PHE A 12 -8.18 1.95 -0.05
CA PHE A 12 -8.19 1.31 -1.35
C PHE A 12 -8.74 2.22 -2.44
N TRP A 13 -9.90 2.85 -2.21
CA TRP A 13 -10.51 3.74 -3.19
C TRP A 13 -9.65 4.95 -3.50
N GLY A 14 -9.05 5.57 -2.48
CA GLY A 14 -8.09 6.64 -2.71
C GLY A 14 -6.92 6.19 -3.59
N VAL A 15 -6.33 5.03 -3.29
CA VAL A 15 -5.19 4.52 -4.08
C VAL A 15 -5.59 4.23 -5.52
N THR A 16 -6.80 3.71 -5.76
CA THR A 16 -7.28 3.39 -7.11
C THR A 16 -7.51 4.61 -8.00
N THR A 17 -7.51 5.83 -7.46
CA THR A 17 -7.59 7.05 -8.30
C THR A 17 -6.25 7.43 -8.93
N ASP A 18 -5.14 6.82 -8.53
CA ASP A 18 -3.84 7.07 -9.13
C ASP A 18 -3.69 6.34 -10.47
N SER A 19 -3.52 7.12 -11.55
CA SER A 19 -3.38 6.62 -12.92
C SER A 19 -2.33 5.50 -13.10
N PRO A 20 -1.12 5.56 -12.48
CA PRO A 20 -0.09 4.52 -12.68
C PRO A 20 -0.50 3.10 -12.24
N VAL A 21 -1.52 2.99 -11.36
CA VAL A 21 -1.99 1.72 -10.81
C VAL A 21 -3.39 1.34 -11.31
N ALA A 22 -4.03 2.21 -12.10
CA ALA A 22 -5.36 1.96 -12.65
C ALA A 22 -5.39 0.71 -13.55
N GLY A 23 -6.47 -0.05 -13.46
CA GLY A 23 -6.72 -1.24 -14.29
C GLY A 23 -6.01 -2.53 -13.89
N HIS A 24 -5.08 -2.47 -12.91
CA HIS A 24 -4.41 -3.66 -12.37
C HIS A 24 -5.03 -4.13 -11.05
N PRO A 25 -4.96 -5.44 -10.75
CA PRO A 25 -5.05 -5.91 -9.38
C PRO A 25 -3.96 -5.27 -8.51
N LEU A 26 -4.33 -4.87 -7.30
CA LEU A 26 -3.45 -4.17 -6.37
C LEU A 26 -3.37 -4.91 -5.04
N LEU A 27 -2.15 -5.03 -4.52
CA LEU A 27 -1.90 -5.23 -3.10
C LEU A 27 -1.49 -3.88 -2.50
N VAL A 28 -2.40 -3.25 -1.77
CA VAL A 28 -2.17 -1.99 -1.08
C VAL A 28 -1.68 -2.27 0.35
N LEU A 29 -0.57 -1.64 0.71
CA LEU A 29 -0.01 -1.63 2.04
C LEU A 29 -0.08 -0.23 2.64
N LYS A 30 -0.66 -0.12 3.83
CA LYS A 30 -0.56 1.07 4.67
C LYS A 30 0.18 0.72 5.95
N VAL A 31 1.42 1.17 6.04
CA VAL A 31 2.25 0.96 7.24
C VAL A 31 2.00 2.10 8.22
N GLY A 32 1.37 1.78 9.35
CA GLY A 32 1.14 2.66 10.48
C GLY A 32 2.15 2.48 11.61
N GLY A 33 1.92 3.17 12.73
CA GLY A 33 2.78 3.05 13.92
C GLY A 33 2.61 1.74 14.67
N GLY A 34 1.36 1.26 14.82
CA GLY A 34 1.04 0.05 15.58
C GLY A 34 0.70 -1.18 14.73
N SER A 35 0.28 -0.96 13.49
CA SER A 35 -0.21 -1.99 12.56
C SER A 35 0.17 -1.67 11.11
N THR A 36 -0.01 -2.67 10.24
CA THR A 36 0.03 -2.52 8.79
C THR A 36 -1.24 -3.14 8.21
N GLU A 37 -1.95 -2.35 7.42
CA GLU A 37 -3.12 -2.79 6.68
C GLU A 37 -2.71 -3.33 5.31
N PHE A 38 -3.18 -4.53 5.00
CA PHE A 38 -3.01 -5.20 3.72
C PHE A 38 -4.37 -5.28 3.04
N ILE A 39 -4.46 -4.78 1.82
CA ILE A 39 -5.71 -4.74 1.06
C ILE A 39 -5.43 -5.24 -0.34
N LEU A 40 -6.02 -6.37 -0.70
CA LEU A 40 -5.96 -6.95 -2.04
C LEU A 40 -7.29 -6.65 -2.74
N GLY A 41 -7.22 -6.01 -3.90
CA GLY A 41 -8.41 -5.63 -4.63
C GLY A 41 -8.16 -5.38 -6.11
N GLU A 42 -9.23 -5.28 -6.88
CA GLU A 42 -9.21 -4.85 -8.26
C GLU A 42 -10.52 -4.15 -8.63
N ARG A 43 -10.47 -3.18 -9.56
CA ARG A 43 -11.67 -2.52 -10.11
C ARG A 43 -12.65 -2.01 -9.03
N GLY A 44 -12.13 -1.46 -7.93
CA GLY A 44 -12.94 -0.95 -6.82
C GLY A 44 -13.44 -2.01 -5.82
N PHE A 45 -13.24 -3.30 -6.11
CA PHE A 45 -13.63 -4.42 -5.23
C PHE A 45 -12.46 -4.88 -4.36
N ILE A 46 -12.72 -5.05 -3.08
CA ILE A 46 -11.76 -5.61 -2.11
C ILE A 46 -12.02 -7.12 -1.98
N HIS A 47 -11.01 -7.92 -2.34
CA HIS A 47 -11.05 -9.39 -2.22
C HIS A 47 -10.49 -9.89 -0.88
N PHE A 48 -9.55 -9.13 -0.30
CA PHE A 48 -9.01 -9.42 1.01
C PHE A 48 -8.61 -8.13 1.69
N ARG A 49 -8.89 -8.03 2.99
CA ARG A 49 -8.33 -6.99 3.85
C ARG A 49 -7.98 -7.54 5.21
N ARG A 50 -6.84 -7.12 5.74
CA ARG A 50 -6.42 -7.49 7.10
C ARG A 50 -5.45 -6.47 7.66
N SER A 51 -5.66 -6.08 8.91
CA SER A 51 -4.66 -5.36 9.70
C SER A 51 -3.84 -6.37 10.50
N PHE A 52 -2.52 -6.30 10.37
CA PHE A 52 -1.58 -7.08 11.18
C PHE A 52 -0.94 -6.16 12.22
N PRO A 53 -0.66 -6.64 13.45
CA PRO A 53 0.04 -5.87 14.48
C PRO A 53 1.53 -5.74 14.15
N LEU A 54 1.83 -5.14 13.00
CA LEU A 54 3.14 -4.92 12.42
C LEU A 54 3.22 -3.44 12.07
N GLY A 55 3.72 -2.60 12.97
CA GLY A 55 3.82 -1.16 12.74
C GLY A 55 5.21 -0.64 13.07
N THR A 56 5.52 0.57 12.62
CA THR A 56 6.86 1.15 12.79
C THR A 56 7.24 1.35 14.25
N VAL A 57 6.38 2.02 15.03
CA VAL A 57 6.60 2.26 16.47
C VAL A 57 6.67 0.94 17.22
N ARG A 58 5.71 0.04 16.97
CA ARG A 58 5.70 -1.30 17.59
C ARG A 58 7.00 -2.05 17.33
N LEU A 59 7.49 -2.05 16.09
CA LEU A 59 8.70 -2.80 15.75
C LEU A 59 9.95 -2.18 16.37
N LEU A 60 10.02 -0.85 16.48
CA LEU A 60 11.09 -0.17 17.23
C LEU A 60 11.07 -0.53 18.72
N GLU A 61 9.90 -0.57 19.36
CA GLU A 61 9.77 -0.94 20.78
C GLU A 61 10.20 -2.38 21.05
N ILE A 62 9.95 -3.28 20.10
CA ILE A 62 10.35 -4.70 20.15
C ILE A 62 11.85 -4.85 19.94
N LEU A 63 12.41 -4.22 18.90
CA LEU A 63 13.80 -4.46 18.47
C LEU A 63 14.82 -3.63 19.23
N ARG A 64 14.45 -2.40 19.63
CA ARG A 64 15.30 -1.42 20.31
C ARG A 64 16.73 -1.37 19.75
N PRO A 65 16.89 -1.02 18.45
CA PRO A 65 18.22 -0.94 17.84
C PRO A 65 19.10 0.10 18.55
N SER A 66 20.42 -0.06 18.47
CA SER A 66 21.36 0.97 18.92
C SER A 66 21.29 2.22 18.03
N ASP A 67 21.92 3.32 18.45
CA ASP A 67 22.11 4.49 17.61
C ASP A 67 23.60 4.88 17.55
N PRO A 68 24.27 4.74 16.37
CA PRO A 68 23.72 4.17 15.14
C PRO A 68 23.31 2.69 15.29
N PRO A 69 22.35 2.20 14.49
CA PRO A 69 22.03 0.78 14.47
C PRO A 69 23.27 -0.03 14.04
N SER A 70 23.52 -1.13 14.73
CA SER A 70 24.59 -2.05 14.36
C SER A 70 24.17 -2.95 13.19
N ALA A 71 25.14 -3.58 12.52
CA ALA A 71 24.84 -4.60 11.51
C ALA A 71 23.99 -5.74 12.09
N ASP A 72 24.25 -6.13 13.34
CA ASP A 72 23.46 -7.15 14.04
C ASP A 72 22.02 -6.69 14.28
N ASP A 73 21.76 -5.39 14.47
CA ASP A 73 20.40 -4.88 14.64
C ASP A 73 19.57 -5.07 13.37
N LEU A 74 20.16 -4.78 12.21
CA LEU A 74 19.50 -5.00 10.93
C LEU A 74 19.27 -6.49 10.67
N VAL A 75 20.26 -7.34 10.96
CA VAL A 75 20.10 -8.81 10.85
C VAL A 75 18.97 -9.31 11.77
N ARG A 76 18.90 -8.84 13.02
CA ARG A 76 17.80 -9.17 13.94
C ARG A 76 16.46 -8.69 13.42
N CYS A 77 16.40 -7.47 12.87
CA CYS A 77 15.19 -6.92 12.26
C CYS A 77 14.67 -7.78 11.10
N ARG A 78 15.53 -8.09 10.12
CA ARG A 78 15.19 -8.93 8.96
C ARG A 78 14.75 -10.33 9.39
N ARG A 79 15.44 -10.93 10.36
CA ARG A 79 15.04 -12.24 10.91
C ARG A 79 13.66 -12.19 11.55
N TRP A 80 13.42 -11.20 12.41
CA TRP A 80 12.12 -11.02 13.07
C TRP A 80 11.00 -10.82 12.05
N LEU A 81 11.21 -9.99 11.04
CA LEU A 81 10.26 -9.75 9.96
C LEU A 81 9.99 -11.03 9.18
N LYS A 82 11.03 -11.75 8.76
CA LYS A 82 10.89 -13.04 8.04
C LYS A 82 10.04 -14.04 8.84
N GLU A 83 10.27 -14.16 10.14
CA GLU A 83 9.48 -15.02 11.01
C GLU A 83 8.03 -14.54 11.14
N PHE A 84 7.80 -13.24 11.31
CA PHE A 84 6.46 -12.65 11.39
C PHE A 84 5.67 -12.86 10.10
N PHE A 85 6.29 -12.61 8.94
CA PHE A 85 5.68 -12.81 7.64
C PHE A 85 5.32 -14.28 7.42
N CYS A 86 6.25 -15.20 7.69
CA CYS A 86 6.03 -16.64 7.59
C CYS A 86 4.88 -17.14 8.48
N ARG A 87 4.79 -16.68 9.74
CA ARG A 87 3.82 -17.20 10.72
C ARG A 87 2.47 -16.48 10.69
N ALA A 88 2.46 -15.17 10.45
CA ALA A 88 1.25 -14.35 10.59
C ALA A 88 0.68 -13.92 9.24
N VAL A 89 1.51 -13.41 8.33
CA VAL A 89 1.05 -12.77 7.09
C VAL A 89 0.77 -13.80 6.00
N ARG A 90 1.77 -14.62 5.64
CA ARG A 90 1.70 -15.58 4.54
C ARG A 90 0.51 -16.55 4.64
N PRO A 91 0.19 -17.17 5.79
CA PRO A 91 -0.94 -18.09 5.88
C PRO A 91 -2.30 -17.44 5.62
N LYS A 92 -2.38 -16.10 5.69
CA LYS A 92 -3.62 -15.33 5.51
C LYS A 92 -3.67 -14.65 4.15
N LEU A 93 -2.54 -14.20 3.63
CA LEU A 93 -2.45 -13.48 2.36
C LEU A 93 -2.23 -14.40 1.16
N GLN A 94 -1.55 -15.54 1.32
CA GLN A 94 -1.25 -16.44 0.21
C GLN A 94 -2.51 -17.08 -0.43
N PRO A 95 -3.52 -17.55 0.33
CA PRO A 95 -4.74 -18.09 -0.27
C PRO A 95 -5.48 -17.10 -1.21
N PRO A 96 -5.81 -15.86 -0.81
CA PRO A 96 -6.48 -14.91 -1.71
C PRO A 96 -5.59 -14.43 -2.86
N LEU A 97 -4.26 -14.40 -2.71
CA LEU A 97 -3.33 -14.15 -3.82
C LEU A 97 -3.41 -15.22 -4.92
N GLY A 98 -3.77 -16.46 -4.56
CA GLY A 98 -3.94 -17.56 -5.53
C GLY A 98 -4.95 -17.25 -6.63
N SER A 99 -6.00 -16.48 -6.33
CA SER A 99 -7.01 -16.03 -7.30
C SER A 99 -6.47 -15.05 -8.36
N PHE A 100 -5.25 -14.53 -8.15
CA PHE A 100 -4.58 -13.60 -9.06
C PHE A 100 -3.37 -14.25 -9.75
N CYS A 101 -3.18 -15.56 -9.61
CA CYS A 101 -2.08 -16.28 -10.26
C CYS A 101 -2.09 -16.07 -11.79
N GLY A 102 -0.92 -15.82 -12.38
CA GLY A 102 -0.77 -15.53 -13.80
C GLY A 102 -1.16 -14.11 -14.23
N ARG A 103 -1.54 -13.24 -13.30
CA ARG A 103 -1.86 -11.82 -13.55
C ARG A 103 -0.77 -10.93 -12.96
N THR A 104 -0.54 -9.78 -13.58
CA THR A 104 0.36 -8.76 -13.03
C THR A 104 -0.32 -8.03 -11.86
N LEU A 105 0.02 -8.44 -10.64
CA LEU A 105 -0.38 -7.79 -9.40
C LEU A 105 0.61 -6.68 -9.05
N LYS A 106 0.13 -5.45 -8.82
CA LYS A 106 0.99 -4.32 -8.43
C LYS A 106 0.98 -4.12 -6.92
N LEU A 107 2.15 -3.94 -6.32
CA LEU A 107 2.31 -3.52 -4.93
C LEU A 107 2.24 -1.99 -4.83
N VAL A 108 1.38 -1.49 -3.95
CA VAL A 108 1.24 -0.04 -3.70
C VAL A 108 1.37 0.27 -2.22
N GLY A 109 2.35 1.10 -1.87
CA GLY A 109 2.50 1.66 -0.53
C GLY A 109 1.76 2.99 -0.42
N THR A 110 1.10 3.20 0.72
CA THR A 110 0.54 4.52 1.06
C THR A 110 0.81 4.87 2.53
N GLY A 111 0.59 6.14 2.87
CA GLY A 111 0.81 6.68 4.21
C GLY A 111 2.25 7.16 4.45
N GLY A 112 2.57 7.39 5.72
CA GLY A 112 3.76 8.13 6.13
C GLY A 112 5.08 7.47 5.74
N ALA A 113 5.22 6.16 5.94
CA ALA A 113 6.43 5.41 5.63
C ALA A 113 6.67 5.33 4.11
N ALA A 114 5.67 4.90 3.34
CA ALA A 114 5.74 4.81 1.88
C ALA A 114 6.10 6.16 1.24
N ALA A 115 5.40 7.23 1.63
CA ALA A 115 5.67 8.56 1.10
C ALA A 115 7.08 9.07 1.49
N THR A 116 7.63 8.63 2.62
CA THR A 116 8.98 9.01 3.04
C THR A 116 10.05 8.26 2.25
N LEU A 117 9.87 6.96 2.00
CA LEU A 117 10.72 6.20 1.09
C LEU A 117 10.74 6.80 -0.31
N ALA A 118 9.58 7.14 -0.87
CA ALA A 118 9.50 7.79 -2.16
C ALA A 118 10.20 9.16 -2.18
N ARG A 119 9.99 10.00 -1.15
CA ARG A 119 10.69 11.30 -1.04
C ARG A 119 12.21 11.16 -0.93
N LEU A 120 12.69 10.19 -0.14
CA LEU A 120 14.12 9.87 -0.05
C LEU A 120 14.66 9.44 -1.42
N HIS A 121 13.89 8.65 -2.18
CA HIS A 121 14.26 8.19 -3.51
C HIS A 121 14.33 9.34 -4.52
N VAL A 122 13.24 10.10 -4.71
CA VAL A 122 13.21 11.22 -5.67
C VAL A 122 14.23 12.30 -5.34
N GLY A 123 14.54 12.51 -4.05
CA GLY A 123 15.60 13.42 -3.61
C GLY A 123 17.00 12.97 -4.04
N MET A 124 17.27 11.66 -4.10
CA MET A 124 18.56 11.13 -4.57
C MET A 124 18.72 11.23 -6.09
N ILE A 125 17.65 11.07 -6.85
CA ILE A 125 17.69 11.10 -8.32
C ILE A 125 17.40 12.50 -8.91
N GLY A 126 17.25 13.52 -8.06
CA GLY A 126 17.00 14.90 -8.49
C GLY A 126 15.60 15.16 -9.06
N GLN A 127 14.62 14.32 -8.76
CA GLN A 127 13.24 14.37 -9.29
C GLN A 127 12.21 14.82 -8.24
N ALA A 128 12.62 15.63 -7.26
CA ALA A 128 11.76 16.01 -6.14
C ALA A 128 10.52 16.87 -6.52
N ALA A 129 10.49 17.42 -7.73
CA ALA A 129 9.36 18.20 -8.26
C ALA A 129 8.24 17.34 -8.85
N GLU A 130 8.53 16.08 -9.19
CA GLU A 130 7.58 15.17 -9.81
C GLU A 130 6.67 14.49 -8.76
N PRO A 131 5.45 14.07 -9.14
CA PRO A 131 4.58 13.31 -8.26
C PRO A 131 5.24 12.01 -7.79
N LEU A 132 5.05 11.64 -6.52
CA LEU A 132 5.61 10.39 -5.96
C LEU A 132 5.17 9.13 -6.73
N SER A 133 3.96 9.17 -7.30
CA SER A 133 3.38 8.06 -8.09
C SER A 133 4.08 7.86 -9.43
N ALA A 134 4.87 8.83 -9.92
CA ALA A 134 5.66 8.70 -11.14
C ALA A 134 6.97 7.91 -10.94
N HIS A 135 7.36 7.64 -9.68
CA HIS A 135 8.64 7.03 -9.35
C HIS A 135 8.46 5.79 -8.46
N PRO A 136 8.04 4.65 -9.05
CA PRO A 136 8.06 3.38 -8.33
C PRO A 136 9.49 3.03 -7.93
N LEU A 137 9.65 2.41 -6.76
CA LEU A 137 10.94 1.95 -6.26
C LEU A 137 11.09 0.46 -6.56
N THR A 138 12.17 0.07 -7.19
CA THR A 138 12.53 -1.36 -7.34
C THR A 138 12.87 -1.99 -5.98
N ALA A 139 12.76 -3.32 -5.88
CA ALA A 139 13.16 -4.07 -4.69
C ALA A 139 14.60 -3.76 -4.27
N GLN A 140 15.51 -3.64 -5.25
CA GLN A 140 16.91 -3.27 -5.02
C GLN A 140 17.03 -1.84 -4.44
N GLN A 141 16.26 -0.87 -4.94
CA GLN A 141 16.27 0.49 -4.41
C GLN A 141 15.68 0.57 -3.00
N VAL A 142 14.62 -0.20 -2.70
CA VAL A 142 14.07 -0.31 -1.34
C VAL A 142 15.11 -0.91 -0.40
N SER A 143 15.77 -2.01 -0.79
CA SER A 143 16.82 -2.64 0.02
C SER A 143 18.02 -1.71 0.24
N ALA A 144 18.46 -0.99 -0.80
CA ALA A 144 19.53 0.01 -0.67
C ALA A 144 19.16 1.15 0.29
N GLN A 145 17.89 1.56 0.33
CA GLN A 145 17.40 2.52 1.33
C GLN A 145 17.41 1.94 2.74
N VAL A 146 17.03 0.67 2.91
CA VAL A 146 17.13 -0.02 4.21
C VAL A 146 18.58 0.01 4.70
N GLU A 147 19.53 -0.48 3.91
CA GLU A 147 20.96 -0.50 4.27
C GLU A 147 21.47 0.89 4.63
N ARG A 148 21.17 1.89 3.79
CA ARG A 148 21.59 3.28 4.02
C ARG A 148 21.02 3.83 5.32
N LEU A 149 19.72 3.67 5.56
CA LEU A 149 19.06 4.25 6.73
C LEU A 149 19.55 3.58 8.02
N TRP A 150 19.73 2.26 8.01
CA TRP A 150 20.20 1.50 9.17
C TRP A 150 21.69 1.72 9.48
N ALA A 151 22.49 2.19 8.54
CA ALA A 151 23.89 2.55 8.78
C ALA A 151 24.11 3.94 9.41
N LEU A 152 23.08 4.79 9.46
CA LEU A 152 23.20 6.19 9.91
C LEU A 152 22.73 6.36 11.35
N PRO A 153 23.42 7.16 12.20
CA PRO A 153 22.89 7.58 13.49
C PRO A 153 21.75 8.58 13.31
N LEU A 154 20.89 8.73 14.33
CA LEU A 154 19.71 9.60 14.29
C LEU A 154 20.07 11.03 13.88
N ALA A 155 21.15 11.57 14.46
CA ALA A 155 21.63 12.92 14.18
C ALA A 155 21.99 13.15 12.70
N GLN A 156 22.29 12.09 11.94
CA GLN A 156 22.48 12.15 10.49
C GLN A 156 21.19 11.87 9.72
N ARG A 157 20.34 10.94 10.20
CA ARG A 157 19.03 10.64 9.58
C ARG A 157 18.15 11.89 9.50
N VAL A 158 18.08 12.71 10.55
CA VAL A 158 17.29 13.96 10.56
C VAL A 158 17.72 15.00 9.51
N LYS A 159 18.92 14.86 8.93
CA LYS A 159 19.46 15.76 7.91
C LYS A 159 19.16 15.29 6.48
N LEU A 160 18.58 14.10 6.31
CA LEU A 160 18.29 13.56 4.98
C LEU A 160 17.13 14.32 4.33
N VAL A 161 17.36 14.80 3.11
CA VAL A 161 16.33 15.44 2.28
C VAL A 161 15.18 14.46 2.03
N GLY A 162 13.94 14.89 2.29
CA GLY A 162 12.74 14.06 2.14
C GLY A 162 12.29 13.30 3.40
N LEU A 163 13.11 13.32 4.46
CA LEU A 163 12.81 12.72 5.76
C LEU A 163 12.64 13.81 6.82
N SER A 164 11.44 13.89 7.43
CA SER A 164 11.20 14.82 8.53
C SER A 164 11.81 14.30 9.84
N ALA A 165 12.24 15.20 10.71
CA ALA A 165 12.86 14.84 11.99
C ALA A 165 11.97 13.91 12.83
N GLN A 166 10.65 14.15 12.89
CA GLN A 166 9.72 13.29 13.65
C GLN A 166 9.57 11.88 13.09
N LYS A 167 10.08 11.61 11.88
CA LYS A 167 10.00 10.31 11.21
C LYS A 167 11.35 9.58 11.16
N ALA A 168 12.43 10.21 11.61
CA ALA A 168 13.79 9.71 11.42
C ALA A 168 14.06 8.37 12.15
N ASP A 169 13.32 8.08 13.21
CA ASP A 169 13.41 6.79 13.91
C ASP A 169 12.51 5.75 13.25
N VAL A 170 11.22 6.11 13.11
CA VAL A 170 10.16 5.22 12.61
C VAL A 170 10.31 4.85 11.14
N ILE A 171 11.17 5.51 10.38
CA ILE A 171 11.46 5.12 8.99
C ILE A 171 12.30 3.84 8.91
N LEU A 172 13.15 3.54 9.91
CA LEU A 172 13.96 2.33 9.95
C LEU A 172 13.11 1.05 9.82
N PRO A 173 12.14 0.79 10.72
CA PRO A 173 11.23 -0.35 10.58
C PRO A 173 10.30 -0.21 9.38
N GLY A 174 9.91 1.02 9.01
CA GLY A 174 9.01 1.25 7.88
C GLY A 174 9.59 0.78 6.55
N ALA A 175 10.87 1.09 6.32
CA ALA A 175 11.63 0.61 5.17
C ALA A 175 11.76 -0.91 5.17
N ALA A 176 12.14 -1.49 6.32
CA ALA A 176 12.34 -2.93 6.45
C ALA A 176 11.04 -3.74 6.26
N ILE A 177 9.87 -3.21 6.66
CA ILE A 177 8.57 -3.87 6.42
C ILE A 177 8.28 -3.98 4.91
N PHE A 178 8.56 -2.94 4.12
CA PHE A 178 8.38 -3.00 2.67
C PHE A 178 9.39 -3.95 2.02
N GLU A 179 10.67 -3.90 2.41
CA GLU A 179 11.70 -4.84 1.96
C GLU A 179 11.26 -6.30 2.21
N ALA A 180 10.88 -6.62 3.46
CA ALA A 180 10.47 -7.97 3.83
C ALA A 180 9.24 -8.46 3.07
N LEU A 181 8.27 -7.59 2.79
CA LEU A 181 7.13 -7.97 1.94
C LEU A 181 7.56 -8.24 0.49
N MET A 182 8.36 -7.35 -0.08
CA MET A 182 8.83 -7.49 -1.46
C MET A 182 9.63 -8.79 -1.63
N GLU A 183 10.48 -9.13 -0.66
CA GLU A 183 11.20 -10.40 -0.63
C GLU A 183 10.29 -11.62 -0.44
N ASP A 184 9.36 -11.58 0.53
CA ASP A 184 8.51 -12.74 0.87
C ASP A 184 7.51 -13.07 -0.24
N PHE A 185 7.02 -12.06 -0.96
CA PHE A 185 6.01 -12.21 -2.02
C PHE A 185 6.54 -11.94 -3.43
N ALA A 186 7.86 -11.76 -3.59
CA ALA A 186 8.52 -11.55 -4.88
C ALA A 186 7.94 -10.37 -5.70
N PHE A 187 7.75 -9.21 -5.05
CA PHE A 187 7.41 -7.98 -5.76
C PHE A 187 8.68 -7.24 -6.19
N ASP A 188 8.81 -6.98 -7.49
CA ASP A 188 9.97 -6.29 -8.04
C ASP A 188 9.89 -4.76 -7.87
N GLU A 189 8.68 -4.22 -7.71
CA GLU A 189 8.43 -2.77 -7.63
C GLU A 189 7.41 -2.41 -6.55
N LEU A 190 7.66 -1.28 -5.89
CA LEU A 190 6.77 -0.60 -4.96
C LEU A 190 6.33 0.73 -5.56
N ALA A 191 5.08 0.80 -6.03
CA ALA A 191 4.45 2.08 -6.35
C ALA A 191 4.07 2.82 -5.05
N VAL A 192 4.10 4.15 -5.06
CA VAL A 192 3.71 4.95 -3.90
C VAL A 192 2.57 5.90 -4.24
N SER A 193 1.48 5.80 -3.48
CA SER A 193 0.31 6.65 -3.64
C SER A 193 0.19 7.67 -2.51
N ALA A 194 0.04 8.94 -2.88
CA ALA A 194 -0.30 10.02 -1.95
C ALA A 194 -1.79 10.03 -1.60
N ASN A 195 -2.63 9.44 -2.44
CA ASN A 195 -4.08 9.38 -2.33
C ASN A 195 -4.52 8.27 -1.36
N GLY A 196 -4.08 8.34 -0.11
CA GLY A 196 -4.49 7.37 0.92
C GLY A 196 -5.88 7.62 1.50
N MET A 197 -6.12 7.14 2.72
CA MET A 197 -7.39 7.26 3.46
C MET A 197 -8.07 8.63 3.36
N ARG A 198 -7.31 9.73 3.55
CA ARG A 198 -7.89 11.08 3.57
C ARG A 198 -8.53 11.45 2.24
N TYR A 199 -7.93 11.00 1.14
CA TYR A 199 -8.46 11.22 -0.18
C TYR A 199 -9.71 10.36 -0.41
N GLY A 200 -9.67 9.07 -0.05
CA GLY A 200 -10.85 8.21 -0.12
C GLY A 200 -12.03 8.69 0.73
N ALA A 201 -11.78 9.26 1.92
CA ALA A 201 -12.80 9.86 2.76
C ALA A 201 -13.45 11.10 2.10
N LEU A 202 -12.66 11.91 1.40
CA LEU A 202 -13.15 13.06 0.63
C LEU A 202 -14.05 12.60 -0.53
N ILE A 203 -13.63 11.57 -1.27
CA ILE A 203 -14.44 10.98 -2.35
C ILE A 203 -15.76 10.46 -1.79
N ALA A 204 -15.73 9.63 -0.75
CA ALA A 204 -16.93 9.07 -0.14
C ALA A 204 -17.89 10.16 0.37
N SER A 205 -17.34 11.26 0.90
CA SER A 205 -18.14 12.40 1.36
C SER A 205 -18.77 13.17 0.19
N ALA A 206 -18.03 13.37 -0.90
CA ALA A 206 -18.55 14.02 -2.11
C ALA A 206 -19.66 13.21 -2.77
N GLU A 207 -19.54 11.87 -2.79
CA GLU A 207 -20.59 10.98 -3.27
C GLU A 207 -21.85 11.06 -2.40
N ALA A 208 -21.71 11.02 -1.08
CA ALA A 208 -22.87 11.14 -0.18
C ALA A 208 -23.63 12.46 -0.38
N LEU A 209 -22.92 13.56 -0.64
CA LEU A 209 -23.52 14.86 -0.96
C LEU A 209 -24.18 14.89 -2.34
N GLY A 210 -23.60 14.21 -3.33
CA GLY A 210 -24.18 14.07 -4.68
C GLY A 210 -25.48 13.25 -4.70
N HIS A 211 -25.56 12.18 -3.90
CA HIS A 211 -26.76 11.34 -3.77
C HIS A 211 -27.83 12.00 -2.87
N GLY A 212 -27.46 12.92 -1.99
CA GLY A 212 -28.40 13.73 -1.19
C GLY A 212 -29.18 14.78 -2.00
N ALA A 213 -28.72 15.12 -3.21
CA ALA A 213 -29.42 16.01 -4.14
C ALA A 213 -30.48 15.29 -5.00
N SER A 214 -30.54 13.95 -4.95
CA SER A 214 -31.50 13.12 -5.68
C SER A 214 -32.38 12.32 -4.72
N LEU A 215 -33.13 13.00 -3.84
CA LEU A 215 -34.21 12.35 -3.09
C LEU A 215 -35.48 12.29 -3.95
N GLY A 216 -35.55 11.23 -4.76
CA GLY A 216 -36.73 10.82 -5.52
C GLY A 216 -36.58 9.38 -6.00
N CYS A 217 -37.06 8.44 -5.19
CA CYS A 217 -37.47 7.06 -5.53
C CYS A 217 -36.46 6.10 -6.20
N ASP A 218 -35.91 5.16 -5.42
CA ASP A 218 -35.98 3.69 -5.61
C ASP A 218 -34.75 2.99 -4.95
N GLY A 219 -35.04 1.99 -4.10
CA GLY A 219 -34.14 1.36 -3.14
C GLY A 219 -33.23 0.28 -3.73
N SER A 220 -32.56 0.54 -4.84
CA SER A 220 -31.57 -0.39 -5.40
C SER A 220 -30.42 0.31 -6.14
N GLN A 221 -29.61 1.10 -5.45
CA GLN A 221 -28.48 1.78 -6.11
C GLN A 221 -27.12 1.41 -5.50
N ARG A 222 -26.29 0.81 -6.37
CA ARG A 222 -24.87 0.50 -6.17
C ARG A 222 -24.02 1.78 -6.28
N PRO A 223 -22.83 1.86 -5.66
CA PRO A 223 -21.92 2.99 -5.89
C PRO A 223 -21.56 3.10 -7.38
N LEU A 224 -21.54 4.33 -7.89
CA LEU A 224 -21.48 4.68 -9.32
C LEU A 224 -20.13 4.40 -10.02
N PHE A 225 -19.12 3.91 -9.32
CA PHE A 225 -17.88 3.45 -9.96
C PHE A 225 -18.05 2.05 -10.57
N GLY A 226 -18.87 2.01 -11.63
CA GLY A 226 -19.08 0.83 -12.47
C GLY A 226 -19.50 1.12 -13.93
N ALA A 227 -19.76 2.36 -14.34
CA ALA A 227 -20.37 2.59 -15.67
C ALA A 227 -19.79 3.71 -16.56
N SER A 228 -19.16 4.76 -16.05
CA SER A 228 -19.03 6.01 -16.86
C SER A 228 -17.64 6.33 -17.43
N LEU A 229 -16.65 5.44 -17.34
CA LEU A 229 -15.28 5.69 -17.85
C LEU A 229 -14.73 4.60 -18.77
N TRP A 230 -15.56 3.69 -19.30
CA TRP A 230 -15.08 2.60 -20.16
C TRP A 230 -15.92 2.45 -21.44
N PRO A 231 -15.33 2.21 -22.62
CA PRO A 231 -16.09 2.05 -23.86
C PRO A 231 -17.02 0.84 -23.80
N PRO A 232 -18.16 0.86 -24.52
CA PRO A 232 -19.16 -0.20 -24.47
C PRO A 232 -18.58 -1.54 -24.95
N GLN A 233 -18.83 -2.60 -24.18
CA GLN A 233 -18.62 -3.98 -24.64
C GLN A 233 -19.73 -4.34 -25.64
N HIS A 234 -19.36 -4.71 -26.85
CA HIS A 234 -20.30 -5.27 -27.84
C HIS A 234 -20.68 -6.72 -27.49
N ASP A 235 -21.90 -7.04 -27.89
CA ASP A 235 -22.82 -8.10 -27.46
C ASP A 235 -22.40 -9.58 -27.58
N LYS A 236 -22.99 -10.34 -26.65
CA LYS A 236 -23.61 -11.69 -26.71
C LYS A 236 -23.07 -12.72 -27.72
N ALA A 237 -22.56 -13.83 -27.18
CA ALA A 237 -22.48 -15.11 -27.88
C ALA A 237 -23.89 -15.69 -28.16
N PRO A 238 -24.13 -16.32 -29.33
CA PRO A 238 -25.43 -16.89 -29.68
C PRO A 238 -25.70 -18.21 -28.93
N LYS A 239 -26.97 -18.42 -28.54
CA LYS A 239 -27.47 -19.66 -27.92
C LYS A 239 -27.48 -20.82 -28.93
N PRO A 240 -27.14 -22.06 -28.52
CA PRO A 240 -27.30 -23.23 -29.37
C PRO A 240 -28.79 -23.63 -29.51
N PRO A 241 -29.20 -24.24 -30.64
CA PRO A 241 -30.58 -24.66 -30.88
C PRO A 241 -30.99 -25.91 -30.08
N PRO A 242 -32.30 -26.12 -29.86
CA PRO A 242 -32.82 -27.21 -29.04
C PRO A 242 -32.74 -28.57 -29.75
N HIS A 243 -32.42 -29.61 -28.99
CA HIS A 243 -32.38 -30.99 -29.44
C HIS A 243 -33.81 -31.53 -29.64
N THR A 244 -34.07 -32.05 -30.84
CA THR A 244 -35.10 -33.08 -31.13
C THR A 244 -34.49 -34.46 -31.02
#